data_AF-A0AA43CMP8-F1
#
_entry.id   AF-A0AA43CMP8-F1
#
_cell.length_a   1.000
_cell.length_b   1.000
_cell.length_c   1.000
_cell.angle_alpha   90.00
_cell.angle_beta   90.00
_cell.angle_gamma   90.00
#
_symmetry.space_group_name_H-M   'P 1'
#
loop_
_entity.id
_entity.type
_entity.pdbx_description
1 polymer ?
#
loop_
_entity_poly.entity_id
_entity_poly.type
_entity_poly.pdbx_seq_one_letter_code
_entity_poly.pdbx_strand_id
1 'polypeptide(L)'
;MSASLGRVTAKLAEPAEQVSADLVELINKNVNPPTPIVADDVFVRAMYIVSDEVNSFGGRFPVEEHKRLVELLIDSPVMVGHRKDKLPIARNFHAGTVERENRQWVKSYFYWLKSAQGADNLRENIDGGIYKECSIGFTFLMPECSVCKKDIRTCEHEPLAEYEVDGEQVSCHFNYRKIERVLETSLVYRGAVNDTSVSKELKAEAADVAGQSLSAEVPAELKDLSELSDASQCLVTPYYDGLMVRVSMVDGQMRLCRLDGELLGEEFCNRFDLDQLAEYEELCGLLVPYRGKERLKLSALSKLLSGQPSHASRLELKLVPQNGLDPSNLSRNGRPDRIRVLRHEVVASTQVDEAARSVMTRDGVRVWSLDELPPQSLGYRYCPHGGKQSLGSYRVCRPAWLDGMSTGSDDLTFIFAHEGERGRFVVRQGNQARLARGARFVADEVPVEDVTFEELSTMASGRLVELSRQDGGYLLRLSGALEGWFALRRIKLEGRTRFLFYRRSVS
;
A
#
# COMPACT_ATOMS: atom_id res chain seq x y z
N MET A 1 -70.90 24.47 19.89
CA MET A 1 -69.79 23.57 19.48
C MET A 1 -68.63 24.44 19.05
N SER A 2 -67.57 24.55 19.86
CA SER A 2 -66.35 25.30 19.50
C SER A 2 -65.36 24.36 18.82
N ALA A 3 -65.16 24.51 17.51
CA ALA A 3 -64.13 23.77 16.80
C ALA A 3 -62.75 24.40 17.12
N SER A 4 -61.87 23.65 17.79
CA SER A 4 -60.47 24.03 17.93
C SER A 4 -59.74 23.74 16.63
N LEU A 5 -59.36 24.79 15.89
CA LEU A 5 -58.45 24.66 14.75
C LEU A 5 -57.04 24.43 15.28
N GLY A 6 -56.62 23.16 15.32
CA GLY A 6 -55.26 22.77 15.62
C GLY A 6 -54.29 23.30 14.57
N ARG A 7 -53.23 23.97 15.00
CA ARG A 7 -52.19 24.51 14.13
C ARG A 7 -51.36 23.33 13.59
N VAL A 8 -51.53 23.00 12.31
CA VAL A 8 -50.71 22.00 11.61
C VAL A 8 -49.38 22.63 11.25
N THR A 9 -48.31 22.19 11.90
CA THR A 9 -46.94 22.59 11.55
C THR A 9 -46.40 21.63 10.50
N ALA A 10 -46.47 22.01 9.23
CA ALA A 10 -45.78 21.30 8.16
C ALA A 10 -44.31 21.73 8.13
N LYS A 11 -43.38 20.81 8.35
CA LYS A 11 -41.97 20.99 7.99
C LYS A 11 -41.80 20.46 6.57
N LEU A 12 -41.29 21.30 5.65
CA LEU A 12 -40.77 20.83 4.37
C LEU A 12 -39.69 19.78 4.69
N ALA A 13 -39.90 18.54 4.25
CA ALA A 13 -38.85 17.54 4.30
C ALA A 13 -37.72 18.03 3.40
N GLU A 14 -36.56 18.35 3.99
CA GLU A 14 -35.35 18.53 3.19
C GLU A 14 -35.11 17.21 2.44
N PRO A 15 -34.80 17.25 1.13
CA PRO A 15 -34.51 16.04 0.39
C PRO A 15 -33.39 15.29 1.12
N ALA A 16 -33.61 13.99 1.36
CA ALA A 16 -32.64 13.15 2.04
C ALA A 16 -31.29 13.27 1.31
N GLU A 17 -30.29 13.78 2.02
CA GLU A 17 -28.94 13.90 1.49
C GLU A 17 -28.41 12.48 1.24
N GLN A 18 -28.34 12.10 -0.05
CA GLN A 18 -27.95 10.77 -0.46
C GLN A 18 -26.44 10.78 -0.78
N VAL A 19 -25.66 10.12 0.07
CA VAL A 19 -24.23 9.88 -0.17
C VAL A 19 -24.11 8.91 -1.35
N SER A 20 -23.27 9.23 -2.33
CA SER A 20 -23.09 8.35 -3.50
C SER A 20 -22.44 7.03 -3.12
N ALA A 21 -22.77 5.97 -3.87
CA ALA A 21 -22.21 4.64 -3.67
C ALA A 21 -20.67 4.65 -3.75
N ASP A 22 -20.10 5.42 -4.68
CA ASP A 22 -18.65 5.54 -4.89
C ASP A 22 -17.93 6.08 -3.64
N LEU A 23 -18.51 7.05 -2.95
CA LEU A 23 -17.91 7.60 -1.72
C LEU A 23 -17.97 6.57 -0.58
N VAL A 24 -19.06 5.81 -0.49
CA VAL A 24 -19.21 4.73 0.48
C VAL A 24 -18.21 3.61 0.21
N GLU A 25 -17.99 3.26 -1.06
CA GLU A 25 -16.96 2.31 -1.47
C GLU A 25 -15.57 2.80 -1.06
N LEU A 26 -15.24 4.08 -1.29
CA LEU A 26 -13.98 4.66 -0.85
C LEU A 26 -13.80 4.62 0.68
N ILE A 27 -14.86 4.87 1.46
CA ILE A 27 -14.83 4.72 2.92
C ILE A 27 -14.49 3.27 3.29
N ASN A 28 -15.23 2.30 2.75
CA ASN A 28 -15.04 0.89 3.07
C ASN A 28 -13.68 0.35 2.61
N LYS A 29 -13.16 0.85 1.49
CA LYS A 29 -11.85 0.47 0.95
C LYS A 29 -10.70 1.07 1.74
N ASN A 30 -10.73 2.39 1.97
CA ASN A 30 -9.58 3.13 2.47
C ASN A 30 -9.51 3.17 4.00
N VAL A 31 -10.66 3.22 4.67
CA VAL A 31 -10.74 3.21 6.15
C VAL A 31 -10.97 1.80 6.68
N ASN A 32 -11.57 0.91 5.87
CA ASN A 32 -11.82 -0.50 6.21
C ASN A 32 -12.41 -0.68 7.62
N PRO A 33 -13.56 -0.05 7.91
CA PRO A 33 -14.20 -0.18 9.21
C PRO A 33 -14.58 -1.65 9.48
N PRO A 34 -14.52 -2.12 10.74
CA PRO A 34 -14.85 -3.51 11.08
C PRO A 34 -16.26 -3.95 10.66
N THR A 35 -17.18 -2.99 10.53
CA THR A 35 -18.50 -3.18 9.94
C THR A 35 -18.59 -2.30 8.70
N PRO A 36 -18.87 -2.86 7.51
CA PRO A 36 -19.05 -2.07 6.31
C PRO A 36 -20.13 -1.02 6.49
N ILE A 37 -19.82 0.19 6.05
CA ILE A 37 -20.70 1.37 6.10
C ILE A 37 -21.60 1.36 4.87
N VAL A 38 -22.88 1.73 5.05
CA VAL A 38 -23.78 2.06 3.94
C VAL A 38 -24.07 3.56 3.90
N ALA A 39 -24.60 4.05 2.77
CA ALA A 39 -24.89 5.48 2.56
C ALA A 39 -25.79 6.09 3.65
N ASP A 40 -26.71 5.28 4.20
CA ASP A 40 -27.62 5.74 5.25
C ASP A 40 -26.94 5.92 6.61
N ASP A 41 -25.76 5.33 6.83
CA ASP A 41 -25.06 5.38 8.11
C ASP A 41 -24.26 6.65 8.32
N VAL A 42 -23.97 7.42 7.27
CA VAL A 42 -22.93 8.46 7.31
C VAL A 42 -23.35 9.81 6.74
N PHE A 43 -22.75 10.86 7.30
CA PHE A 43 -22.64 12.16 6.65
C PHE A 43 -21.23 12.31 6.06
N VAL A 44 -21.13 13.01 4.93
CA VAL A 44 -19.85 13.22 4.21
C VAL A 44 -19.67 14.68 3.86
N ARG A 45 -18.49 15.24 4.13
CA ARG A 45 -18.11 16.61 3.74
C ARG A 45 -16.67 16.62 3.24
N ALA A 46 -16.27 17.72 2.61
CA ALA A 46 -14.90 17.96 2.20
C ALA A 46 -14.30 19.18 2.92
N MET A 47 -12.99 19.23 3.04
CA MET A 47 -12.22 20.34 3.58
C MET A 47 -11.13 20.75 2.60
N TYR A 48 -10.95 22.04 2.38
CA TYR A 48 -9.78 22.63 1.74
C TYR A 48 -8.77 22.95 2.84
N ILE A 49 -7.85 22.01 3.08
CA ILE A 49 -7.06 21.96 4.32
C ILE A 49 -5.73 22.71 4.19
N VAL A 50 -5.10 22.59 3.03
CA VAL A 50 -3.77 23.14 2.75
C VAL A 50 -3.81 23.80 1.37
N SER A 51 -3.14 24.94 1.24
CA SER A 51 -2.77 25.50 -0.06
C SER A 51 -1.26 25.70 -0.15
N ASP A 52 -0.81 26.09 -1.33
CA ASP A 52 0.57 26.47 -1.62
C ASP A 52 0.96 27.88 -1.13
N GLU A 53 0.12 28.50 -0.30
CA GLU A 53 0.34 29.83 0.27
C GLU A 53 1.15 29.78 1.59
N VAL A 54 1.83 30.89 1.89
CA VAL A 54 2.49 31.08 3.19
C VAL A 54 1.44 31.28 4.27
N ASN A 55 1.52 30.48 5.33
CA ASN A 55 0.62 30.52 6.47
C ASN A 55 1.00 31.63 7.47
N SER A 56 0.14 31.89 8.45
CA SER A 56 0.33 32.94 9.46
C SER A 56 1.57 32.77 10.36
N PHE A 57 2.25 31.63 10.30
CA PHE A 57 3.47 31.33 11.06
C PHE A 57 4.72 31.33 10.17
N GLY A 58 4.61 31.75 8.90
CA GLY A 58 5.72 31.77 7.95
C GLY A 58 6.08 30.41 7.36
N GLY A 59 5.21 29.41 7.50
CA GLY A 59 5.39 28.09 6.87
C GLY A 59 4.54 27.92 5.61
N ARG A 60 5.01 27.14 4.65
CA ARG A 60 4.33 26.88 3.37
C ARG A 60 4.39 25.41 3.01
N PHE A 61 3.31 24.85 2.48
CA PHE A 61 3.35 23.54 1.85
C PHE A 61 3.58 23.75 0.36
N PRO A 62 4.80 23.50 -0.15
CA PRO A 62 5.03 23.67 -1.58
C PRO A 62 4.24 22.61 -2.38
N VAL A 63 3.85 22.95 -3.60
CA VAL A 63 2.99 22.10 -4.46
C VAL A 63 3.54 20.68 -4.60
N GLU A 64 4.86 20.52 -4.67
CA GLU A 64 5.52 19.21 -4.78
C GLU A 64 5.22 18.27 -3.58
N GLU A 65 4.86 18.82 -2.42
CA GLU A 65 4.53 18.05 -1.21
C GLU A 65 3.03 17.73 -1.11
N HIS A 66 2.17 18.35 -1.93
CA HIS A 66 0.72 18.14 -1.89
C HIS A 66 0.34 16.68 -2.20
N LYS A 67 1.02 16.06 -3.16
CA LYS A 67 0.82 14.65 -3.49
C LYS A 67 1.08 13.74 -2.28
N ARG A 68 2.16 14.02 -1.54
CA ARG A 68 2.49 13.25 -0.33
C ARG A 68 1.46 13.48 0.78
N LEU A 69 0.96 14.71 0.92
CA LEU A 69 -0.12 15.02 1.87
C LEU A 69 -1.41 14.27 1.55
N VAL A 70 -1.81 14.19 0.28
CA VAL A 70 -3.00 13.46 -0.16
C VAL A 70 -2.94 12.00 0.30
N GLU A 71 -1.78 11.33 0.14
CA GLU A 71 -1.58 9.96 0.60
C GLU A 71 -1.70 9.84 2.13
N LEU A 72 -1.06 10.76 2.86
CA LEU A 72 -0.99 10.72 4.33
C LEU A 72 -2.31 11.11 5.02
N LEU A 73 -3.18 11.83 4.33
CA LEU A 73 -4.49 12.24 4.85
C LEU A 73 -5.47 11.07 4.94
N ILE A 74 -5.33 10.05 4.09
CA ILE A 74 -6.22 8.90 4.10
C ILE A 74 -6.12 8.18 5.45
N ASP A 75 -7.27 7.86 6.03
CA ASP A 75 -7.40 7.20 7.32
C ASP A 75 -6.88 8.03 8.53
N SER A 76 -6.65 9.33 8.34
CA SER A 76 -6.30 10.23 9.46
C SER A 76 -7.55 10.70 10.23
N PRO A 77 -7.46 10.87 11.56
CA PRO A 77 -8.60 11.30 12.38
C PRO A 77 -8.97 12.77 12.13
N VAL A 78 -10.25 13.07 12.28
CA VAL A 78 -10.79 14.44 12.31
C VAL A 78 -11.19 14.81 13.73
N MET A 79 -10.68 15.94 14.21
CA MET A 79 -10.82 16.44 15.58
C MET A 79 -11.51 17.80 15.60
N VAL A 80 -11.74 18.34 16.80
CA VAL A 80 -12.18 19.72 17.00
C VAL A 80 -11.11 20.47 17.77
N GLY A 81 -10.60 21.57 17.19
CA GLY A 81 -9.70 22.50 17.88
C GLY A 81 -8.39 21.88 18.36
N HIS A 82 -7.83 20.87 17.67
CA HIS A 82 -6.58 20.19 18.06
C HIS A 82 -6.63 19.54 19.46
N ARG A 83 -7.82 19.27 19.98
CA ARG A 83 -8.07 18.75 21.34
C ARG A 83 -7.68 17.27 21.47
N LYS A 84 -6.44 17.00 21.86
CA LYS A 84 -5.91 15.63 22.09
C LYS A 84 -6.47 14.94 23.35
N ASP A 85 -7.21 15.66 24.19
CA ASP A 85 -7.93 15.12 25.35
C ASP A 85 -9.30 14.50 24.97
N LYS A 86 -9.69 14.59 23.69
CA LYS A 86 -10.92 14.03 23.14
C LYS A 86 -10.62 13.00 22.06
N LEU A 87 -11.55 12.08 21.84
CA LEU A 87 -11.49 11.16 20.72
C LEU A 87 -11.91 11.85 19.42
N PRO A 88 -11.52 11.32 18.24
CA PRO A 88 -11.95 11.84 16.95
C PRO A 88 -13.47 11.82 16.78
N ILE A 89 -13.97 12.81 16.04
CA ILE A 89 -15.40 12.95 15.68
C ILE A 89 -15.72 12.43 14.28
N ALA A 90 -14.69 12.28 13.45
CA ALA A 90 -14.78 11.86 12.05
C ALA A 90 -13.45 11.25 11.60
N ARG A 91 -13.42 10.73 10.38
CA ARG A 91 -12.20 10.21 9.76
C ARG A 91 -12.11 10.61 8.28
N ASN A 92 -10.91 10.98 7.84
CA ASN A 92 -10.63 11.27 6.44
C ASN A 92 -10.55 9.95 5.66
N PHE A 93 -11.18 9.88 4.49
CA PHE A 93 -11.23 8.64 3.68
C PHE A 93 -10.77 8.84 2.24
N HIS A 94 -10.71 10.08 1.77
CA HIS A 94 -10.24 10.43 0.44
C HIS A 94 -9.60 11.82 0.46
N ALA A 95 -8.69 12.08 -0.47
CA ALA A 95 -8.11 13.39 -0.68
C ALA A 95 -7.63 13.53 -2.13
N GLY A 96 -7.51 14.76 -2.60
CA GLY A 96 -6.99 15.09 -3.92
C GLY A 96 -6.44 16.52 -3.95
N THR A 97 -5.70 16.84 -5.00
CA THR A 97 -5.28 18.20 -5.31
C THR A 97 -6.28 18.87 -6.24
N VAL A 98 -6.60 20.12 -5.98
CA VAL A 98 -7.54 20.91 -6.79
C VAL A 98 -7.03 22.33 -6.94
N GLU A 99 -7.31 22.97 -8.07
CA GLU A 99 -7.03 24.38 -8.24
C GLU A 99 -8.25 25.22 -7.86
N ARG A 100 -8.07 26.21 -7.00
CA ARG A 100 -9.12 27.15 -6.61
C ARG A 100 -8.54 28.55 -6.48
N GLU A 101 -9.10 29.50 -7.23
CA GLU A 101 -8.66 30.91 -7.22
C GLU A 101 -7.16 31.07 -7.54
N ASN A 102 -6.66 30.34 -8.55
CA ASN A 102 -5.26 30.31 -8.97
C ASN A 102 -4.28 29.82 -7.89
N ARG A 103 -4.76 29.06 -6.91
CA ARG A 103 -3.96 28.41 -5.87
C ARG A 103 -4.16 26.91 -5.92
N GLN A 104 -3.12 26.16 -5.61
CA GLN A 104 -3.21 24.71 -5.49
C GLN A 104 -3.64 24.35 -4.08
N TRP A 105 -4.67 23.52 -3.96
CA TRP A 105 -5.25 23.11 -2.68
C TRP A 105 -5.21 21.60 -2.51
N VAL A 106 -5.04 21.15 -1.27
CA VAL A 106 -5.34 19.78 -0.87
C VAL A 106 -6.75 19.73 -0.30
N LYS A 107 -7.64 19.06 -1.04
CA LYS A 107 -9.03 18.82 -0.65
C LYS A 107 -9.14 17.43 -0.03
N SER A 108 -9.58 17.34 1.23
CA SER A 108 -9.77 16.06 1.93
C SER A 108 -11.23 15.83 2.28
N TYR A 109 -11.68 14.59 2.17
CA TYR A 109 -13.04 14.16 2.39
C TYR A 109 -13.10 13.37 3.69
N PHE A 110 -14.08 13.70 4.51
CA PHE A 110 -14.28 13.07 5.80
C PHE A 110 -15.72 12.65 6.00
N TYR A 111 -15.90 11.63 6.83
CA TYR A 111 -17.21 11.11 7.20
C TYR A 111 -17.36 10.98 8.71
N TRP A 112 -18.61 11.05 9.18
CA TRP A 112 -19.01 10.67 10.54
C TRP A 112 -20.32 9.90 10.52
N LEU A 113 -20.53 9.08 11.54
CA LEU A 113 -21.72 8.24 11.66
C LEU A 113 -22.92 9.10 12.08
N LYS A 114 -24.07 8.91 11.41
CA LYS A 114 -25.35 9.54 11.80
C LYS A 114 -25.82 9.08 13.17
N SER A 115 -25.45 7.87 13.57
CA SER A 115 -25.76 7.29 14.88
C SER A 115 -24.89 7.84 16.02
N ALA A 116 -23.81 8.58 15.71
CA ALA A 116 -22.95 9.14 16.73
C ALA A 116 -23.66 10.25 17.53
N GLN A 117 -23.33 10.36 18.81
CA GLN A 117 -23.87 11.40 19.67
C GLN A 117 -23.51 12.78 19.12
N GLY A 118 -24.54 13.60 18.82
CA GLY A 118 -24.36 14.96 18.30
C GLY A 118 -24.08 15.04 16.79
N ALA A 119 -24.22 13.94 16.03
CA ALA A 119 -23.96 13.91 14.59
C ALA A 119 -24.76 14.96 13.80
N ASP A 120 -26.05 15.13 14.09
CA ASP A 120 -26.89 16.16 13.46
C ASP A 120 -26.47 17.57 13.85
N ASN A 121 -26.08 17.80 15.11
CA ASN A 121 -25.61 19.10 15.54
C ASN A 121 -24.29 19.48 14.84
N LEU A 122 -23.39 18.51 14.65
CA LEU A 122 -22.16 18.70 13.87
C LEU A 122 -22.50 19.06 12.42
N ARG A 123 -23.41 18.31 11.78
CA ARG A 123 -23.91 18.58 10.42
C ARG A 123 -24.48 19.98 10.31
N GLU A 124 -25.42 20.35 11.19
CA GLU A 124 -26.08 21.65 11.19
C GLU A 124 -25.10 22.80 11.37
N ASN A 125 -24.09 22.66 12.25
CA ASN A 125 -23.08 23.70 12.45
C ASN A 125 -22.12 23.84 11.27
N ILE A 126 -21.72 22.73 10.62
CA ILE A 126 -20.91 22.78 9.40
C ILE A 126 -21.72 23.43 8.27
N ASP A 127 -22.93 22.92 8.03
CA ASP A 127 -23.79 23.33 6.92
C ASP A 127 -24.31 24.76 7.08
N GLY A 128 -24.56 25.18 8.33
CA GLY A 128 -24.91 26.55 8.68
C GLY A 128 -23.71 27.51 8.67
N GLY A 129 -22.49 27.03 8.39
CA GLY A 129 -21.29 27.85 8.29
C GLY A 129 -20.71 28.32 9.63
N ILE A 130 -21.16 27.73 10.74
CA ILE A 130 -20.60 27.97 12.08
C ILE A 130 -19.22 27.32 12.19
N TYR A 131 -19.10 26.07 11.72
CA TYR A 131 -17.83 25.33 11.63
C TYR A 131 -17.34 25.31 10.18
N LYS A 132 -16.68 26.40 9.78
CA LYS A 132 -16.32 26.61 8.38
C LYS A 132 -14.83 26.55 8.09
N GLU A 133 -13.95 26.63 9.08
CA GLU A 133 -12.49 26.62 8.87
C GLU A 133 -11.87 25.32 9.42
N CYS A 134 -10.73 24.93 8.85
CA CYS A 134 -10.06 23.70 9.19
C CYS A 134 -8.54 23.88 9.33
N SER A 135 -7.90 22.86 9.89
CA SER A 135 -6.47 22.85 10.16
C SER A 135 -5.92 21.44 10.08
N ILE A 136 -4.59 21.32 10.07
CA ILE A 136 -3.87 20.05 9.96
C ILE A 136 -2.76 20.00 10.99
N GLY A 137 -2.67 18.87 11.68
CA GLY A 137 -1.58 18.48 12.55
C GLY A 137 -0.71 17.45 11.86
N PHE A 138 0.59 17.70 11.75
CA PHE A 138 1.51 16.87 10.97
C PHE A 138 2.94 16.95 11.51
N THR A 139 3.80 16.03 11.06
CA THR A 139 5.24 16.03 11.33
C THR A 139 6.02 16.05 10.02
N PHE A 140 7.18 16.69 10.05
CA PHE A 140 8.05 16.88 8.89
C PHE A 140 9.50 17.00 9.35
N LEU A 141 10.45 16.63 8.48
CA LEU A 141 11.87 16.59 8.85
C LEU A 141 12.62 17.87 8.55
N MET A 142 12.24 18.59 7.48
CA MET A 142 13.05 19.68 6.96
C MET A 142 12.20 20.94 6.73
N PRO A 143 12.28 21.96 7.60
CA PRO A 143 11.80 23.30 7.29
C PRO A 143 12.82 24.02 6.42
N GLU A 144 12.67 23.90 5.10
CA GLU A 144 13.59 24.51 4.12
C GLU A 144 13.35 26.01 4.02
N CYS A 145 14.35 26.83 4.35
CA CYS A 145 14.31 28.28 4.20
C CYS A 145 14.11 28.69 2.73
N SER A 146 13.16 29.57 2.46
CA SER A 146 12.86 30.06 1.11
C SER A 146 14.03 30.86 0.49
N VAL A 147 14.82 31.53 1.32
CA VAL A 147 15.95 32.38 0.92
C VAL A 147 17.19 31.54 0.61
N CYS A 148 17.73 30.81 1.60
CA CYS A 148 19.01 30.11 1.45
C CYS A 148 18.92 28.60 1.22
N LYS A 149 17.71 28.02 1.18
CA LYS A 149 17.42 26.59 0.98
C LYS A 149 17.98 25.63 2.04
N LYS A 150 18.57 26.16 3.12
CA LYS A 150 19.03 25.37 4.28
C LYS A 150 17.88 25.16 5.26
N ASP A 151 18.10 24.30 6.23
CA ASP A 151 17.19 24.15 7.37
C ASP A 151 17.10 25.47 8.15
N ILE A 152 15.91 26.07 8.20
CA ILE A 152 15.70 27.40 8.79
C ILE A 152 16.02 27.43 10.29
N ARG A 153 16.00 26.28 10.97
CA ARG A 153 16.37 26.17 12.39
C ARG A 153 17.87 26.41 12.63
N THR A 154 18.66 26.42 11.56
CA THR A 154 20.13 26.50 11.60
C THR A 154 20.70 27.66 10.78
N CYS A 155 19.85 28.42 10.08
CA CYS A 155 20.28 29.58 9.31
C CYS A 155 19.93 30.90 10.03
N GLU A 156 20.41 32.02 9.48
CA GLU A 156 20.22 33.36 10.06
C GLU A 156 18.90 34.03 9.62
N HIS A 157 18.10 33.37 8.78
CA HIS A 157 16.86 33.96 8.26
C HIS A 157 15.68 33.68 9.19
N GLU A 158 14.95 34.73 9.55
CA GLU A 158 13.76 34.67 10.39
C GLU A 158 12.50 34.60 9.51
N PRO A 159 11.54 33.69 9.80
CA PRO A 159 10.27 33.68 9.08
C PRO A 159 9.57 35.04 9.13
N LEU A 160 8.98 35.44 8.00
CA LEU A 160 8.27 36.71 7.76
C LEU A 160 9.13 37.98 7.79
N ALA A 161 10.46 37.87 7.96
CA ALA A 161 11.37 38.99 7.76
C ALA A 161 11.73 39.17 6.28
N GLU A 162 12.01 40.41 5.87
CA GLU A 162 12.35 40.76 4.49
C GLU A 162 13.87 40.70 4.24
N TYR A 163 14.26 40.14 3.09
CA TYR A 163 15.66 40.01 2.68
C TYR A 163 15.84 40.39 1.21
N GLU A 164 16.99 40.99 0.88
CA GLU A 164 17.37 41.27 -0.51
C GLU A 164 18.02 40.03 -1.13
N VAL A 165 17.38 39.44 -2.15
CA VAL A 165 17.85 38.28 -2.90
C VAL A 165 17.84 38.65 -4.37
N ASP A 166 19.00 38.59 -5.03
CA ASP A 166 19.17 38.95 -6.45
C ASP A 166 18.60 40.35 -6.81
N GLY A 167 18.62 41.29 -5.87
CA GLY A 167 18.11 42.67 -6.03
C GLY A 167 16.60 42.83 -5.79
N GLU A 168 15.89 41.77 -5.41
CA GLU A 168 14.47 41.79 -5.06
C GLU A 168 14.28 41.64 -3.54
N GLN A 169 13.29 42.35 -2.98
CA GLN A 169 12.88 42.16 -1.58
C GLN A 169 11.97 40.94 -1.50
N VAL A 170 12.37 39.96 -0.70
CA VAL A 170 11.66 38.68 -0.52
C VAL A 170 11.38 38.45 0.96
N SER A 171 10.10 38.22 1.28
CA SER A 171 9.68 37.79 2.61
C SER A 171 10.06 36.34 2.86
N CYS A 172 10.86 36.09 3.89
CA CYS A 172 11.31 34.76 4.24
C CYS A 172 10.15 33.90 4.73
N HIS A 173 10.12 32.65 4.30
CA HIS A 173 9.23 31.62 4.82
C HIS A 173 9.99 30.29 4.81
N PHE A 174 9.40 29.25 5.39
CA PHE A 174 9.95 27.91 5.31
C PHE A 174 8.97 26.95 4.64
N ASN A 175 9.50 26.13 3.73
CA ASN A 175 8.76 25.06 3.10
C ASN A 175 8.79 23.83 4.01
N TYR A 176 7.63 23.27 4.31
CA TYR A 176 7.53 21.96 4.95
C TYR A 176 7.99 20.89 3.95
N ARG A 177 9.22 20.41 4.08
CA ARG A 177 9.78 19.34 3.25
C ARG A 177 9.84 18.03 4.01
N LYS A 178 9.73 16.92 3.28
CA LYS A 178 9.81 15.56 3.83
C LYS A 178 8.74 15.35 4.91
N ILE A 179 7.48 15.55 4.54
CA ILE A 179 6.35 15.32 5.44
C ILE A 179 6.28 13.82 5.77
N GLU A 180 6.37 13.50 7.05
CA GLU A 180 6.45 12.12 7.53
C GLU A 180 5.06 11.54 7.77
N ARG A 181 4.19 12.32 8.42
CA ARG A 181 2.89 11.86 8.89
C ARG A 181 1.91 13.00 9.06
N VAL A 182 0.65 12.75 8.70
CA VAL A 182 -0.49 13.54 9.17
C VAL A 182 -1.01 12.89 10.45
N LEU A 183 -1.05 13.67 11.53
CA LEU A 183 -1.51 13.23 12.84
C LEU A 183 -3.02 13.33 12.95
N GLU A 184 -3.57 14.44 12.44
CA GLU A 184 -5.00 14.73 12.45
C GLU A 184 -5.33 15.89 11.50
N THR A 185 -6.63 16.08 11.28
CA THR A 185 -7.18 17.32 10.76
C THR A 185 -8.22 17.82 11.75
N SER A 186 -8.44 19.12 11.84
CA SER A 186 -9.31 19.71 12.85
C SER A 186 -10.28 20.71 12.24
N LEU A 187 -11.52 20.70 12.72
CA LEU A 187 -12.40 21.87 12.62
C LEU A 187 -11.96 22.89 13.67
N VAL A 188 -11.68 24.12 13.24
CA VAL A 188 -11.07 25.16 14.10
C VAL A 188 -11.83 26.48 13.99
N TYR A 189 -11.58 27.37 14.96
CA TYR A 189 -12.10 28.73 14.91
C TYR A 189 -11.51 29.54 13.74
N ARG A 190 -10.20 29.41 13.49
CA ARG A 190 -9.48 30.01 12.37
C ARG A 190 -8.35 29.09 11.89
N GLY A 191 -8.25 28.90 10.59
CA GLY A 191 -7.13 28.21 9.94
C GLY A 191 -5.86 29.07 9.91
N ALA A 192 -4.70 28.43 9.87
CA ALA A 192 -3.41 29.13 9.73
C ALA A 192 -3.14 29.58 8.29
N VAL A 193 -3.70 28.86 7.32
CA VAL A 193 -3.73 29.22 5.91
C VAL A 193 -5.05 29.97 5.66
N ASN A 194 -4.97 31.12 4.99
CA ASN A 194 -6.16 31.89 4.64
C ASN A 194 -7.08 31.05 3.74
N ASP A 195 -8.39 31.24 3.86
CA ASP A 195 -9.41 30.63 3.00
C ASP A 195 -9.57 29.08 3.13
N THR A 196 -8.97 28.47 4.16
CA THR A 196 -9.35 27.10 4.54
C THR A 196 -10.86 27.03 4.77
N SER A 197 -11.48 25.96 4.28
CA SER A 197 -12.94 25.90 4.21
C SER A 197 -13.49 24.48 4.25
N VAL A 198 -14.71 24.33 4.76
CA VAL A 198 -15.49 23.08 4.66
C VAL A 198 -16.53 23.23 3.54
N SER A 199 -16.76 22.16 2.77
CA SER A 199 -17.62 22.17 1.58
C SER A 199 -18.51 20.92 1.47
N LYS A 200 -19.67 21.11 0.82
CA LYS A 200 -20.58 20.05 0.38
C LYS A 200 -20.28 19.55 -1.04
N GLU A 201 -19.29 20.12 -1.71
CA GLU A 201 -18.94 19.74 -3.08
C GLU A 201 -18.17 18.42 -3.05
N LEU A 202 -18.90 17.33 -3.20
CA LEU A 202 -18.38 15.97 -3.09
C LEU A 202 -18.01 15.31 -4.42
N LYS A 203 -17.83 16.09 -5.49
CA LYS A 203 -17.26 15.56 -6.73
C LYS A 203 -15.86 15.06 -6.39
N ALA A 204 -15.70 13.75 -6.26
CA ALA A 204 -14.40 13.12 -6.33
C ALA A 204 -13.88 13.46 -7.72
N GLU A 205 -13.17 14.59 -7.81
CA GLU A 205 -12.42 14.93 -9.01
C GLU A 205 -11.50 13.74 -9.22
N ALA A 206 -11.48 13.22 -10.46
CA ALA A 206 -10.49 12.24 -10.86
C ALA A 206 -9.16 12.89 -10.58
N ALA A 207 -8.62 12.60 -9.40
CA ALA A 207 -7.43 13.27 -8.95
C ALA A 207 -6.39 12.98 -10.03
N ASP A 208 -5.63 14.01 -10.40
CA ASP A 208 -4.36 13.86 -11.09
C ASP A 208 -3.41 13.11 -10.15
N VAL A 209 -3.75 11.84 -9.91
CA VAL A 209 -2.98 10.86 -9.16
C VAL A 209 -1.93 10.34 -10.13
N ALA A 210 -1.04 11.22 -10.56
CA ALA A 210 0.28 10.83 -11.02
C ALA A 210 1.03 10.31 -9.78
N GLY A 211 0.67 9.12 -9.32
CA GLY A 211 0.98 8.62 -7.98
C GLY A 211 0.04 7.53 -7.53
N GLN A 212 -0.36 6.66 -8.46
CA GLN A 212 -1.25 5.57 -8.11
C GLN A 212 -0.56 4.68 -7.10
N SER A 213 -1.17 4.61 -5.92
CA SER A 213 -1.18 3.37 -5.18
C SER A 213 -1.70 2.31 -6.14
N LEU A 214 -0.79 1.53 -6.71
CA LEU A 214 -1.11 0.30 -7.37
C LEU A 214 -1.67 -0.60 -6.28
N SER A 215 -2.99 -0.59 -6.10
CA SER A 215 -3.64 -1.75 -5.53
C SER A 215 -3.32 -2.88 -6.49
N ALA A 216 -2.32 -3.68 -6.12
CA ALA A 216 -2.18 -5.00 -6.67
C ALA A 216 -3.52 -5.66 -6.43
N GLU A 217 -4.37 -5.71 -7.45
CA GLU A 217 -5.51 -6.59 -7.42
C GLU A 217 -4.91 -7.97 -7.10
N VAL A 218 -5.23 -8.49 -5.92
CA VAL A 218 -4.72 -9.78 -5.48
C VAL A 218 -5.69 -10.80 -6.09
N PRO A 219 -5.23 -11.70 -6.97
CA PRO A 219 -6.10 -12.74 -7.49
C PRO A 219 -6.66 -13.55 -6.32
N ALA A 220 -7.96 -13.85 -6.35
CA ALA A 220 -8.61 -14.65 -5.33
C ALA A 220 -7.88 -16.00 -5.18
N GLU A 221 -7.66 -16.42 -3.94
CA GLU A 221 -6.99 -17.69 -3.65
C GLU A 221 -8.01 -18.82 -3.68
N LEU A 222 -7.84 -19.76 -4.60
CA LEU A 222 -8.59 -21.02 -4.60
C LEU A 222 -8.02 -21.91 -3.50
N LYS A 223 -8.84 -22.17 -2.48
CA LYS A 223 -8.48 -23.11 -1.42
C LYS A 223 -8.86 -24.53 -1.81
N ASP A 224 -9.97 -24.66 -2.54
CA ASP A 224 -10.47 -25.94 -3.04
C ASP A 224 -10.82 -25.84 -4.53
N LEU A 225 -10.46 -26.86 -5.33
CA LEU A 225 -10.80 -26.91 -6.75
C LEU A 225 -12.30 -27.11 -7.00
N SER A 226 -13.08 -27.52 -5.99
CA SER A 226 -14.54 -27.54 -6.06
C SER A 226 -15.14 -26.14 -6.18
N GLU A 227 -14.41 -25.07 -5.88
CA GLU A 227 -14.82 -23.69 -6.17
C GLU A 227 -14.83 -23.38 -7.69
N LEU A 228 -14.25 -24.26 -8.52
CA LEU A 228 -14.30 -24.20 -9.98
C LEU A 228 -15.47 -25.03 -10.57
N SER A 229 -16.45 -25.45 -9.76
CA SER A 229 -17.42 -26.53 -10.06
C SER A 229 -18.18 -26.44 -11.39
N ASP A 230 -18.24 -25.26 -12.00
CA ASP A 230 -19.04 -25.00 -13.20
C ASP A 230 -18.18 -24.86 -14.48
N ALA A 231 -16.84 -24.83 -14.36
CA ALA A 231 -15.94 -24.66 -15.50
C ALA A 231 -15.68 -25.99 -16.23
N SER A 232 -15.97 -26.02 -17.54
CA SER A 232 -15.75 -27.19 -18.39
C SER A 232 -14.26 -27.42 -18.70
N GLN A 233 -13.52 -26.33 -18.87
CA GLN A 233 -12.07 -26.34 -19.07
C GLN A 233 -11.43 -25.15 -18.36
N CYS A 234 -10.21 -25.36 -17.87
CA CYS A 234 -9.42 -24.37 -17.17
C CYS A 234 -8.10 -24.12 -17.90
N LEU A 235 -7.72 -22.85 -17.96
CA LEU A 235 -6.39 -22.43 -18.36
C LEU A 235 -5.51 -22.34 -17.12
N VAL A 236 -4.42 -23.11 -17.08
CA VAL A 236 -3.47 -23.14 -15.96
C VAL A 236 -2.14 -22.57 -16.43
N THR A 237 -1.64 -21.54 -15.75
CA THR A 237 -0.35 -20.89 -16.06
C THR A 237 0.53 -20.74 -14.81
N PRO A 238 1.85 -20.55 -14.94
CA PRO A 238 2.70 -20.20 -13.80
C PRO A 238 2.25 -18.90 -13.14
N TYR A 239 2.23 -18.85 -11.81
CA TYR A 239 1.97 -17.60 -11.10
C TYR A 239 3.16 -16.65 -11.21
N TYR A 240 2.95 -15.49 -11.84
CA TYR A 240 3.88 -14.37 -11.87
C TYR A 240 3.29 -13.19 -11.08
N ASP A 241 4.14 -12.57 -10.26
CA ASP A 241 3.82 -11.34 -9.52
C ASP A 241 4.03 -10.11 -10.44
N GLY A 242 3.11 -9.94 -11.39
CA GLY A 242 3.14 -8.91 -12.43
C GLY A 242 1.78 -8.25 -12.63
N LEU A 243 1.77 -7.15 -13.39
CA LEU A 243 0.56 -6.34 -13.64
C LEU A 243 -0.23 -6.93 -14.82
N MET A 244 -1.51 -7.18 -14.64
CA MET A 244 -2.37 -7.61 -15.75
C MET A 244 -2.71 -6.41 -16.64
N VAL A 245 -2.57 -6.59 -17.95
CA VAL A 245 -2.82 -5.57 -18.96
C VAL A 245 -3.57 -6.17 -20.15
N ARG A 246 -4.44 -5.35 -20.75
CA ARG A 246 -5.02 -5.54 -22.07
C ARG A 246 -4.15 -4.85 -23.11
N VAL A 247 -4.02 -5.47 -24.27
CA VAL A 247 -3.45 -4.86 -25.46
C VAL A 247 -4.60 -4.62 -26.42
N SER A 248 -4.86 -3.38 -26.78
CA SER A 248 -6.00 -3.00 -27.63
C SER A 248 -5.63 -1.88 -28.59
N MET A 249 -6.40 -1.73 -29.66
CA MET A 249 -6.27 -0.63 -30.61
C MET A 249 -7.01 0.62 -30.11
N VAL A 250 -6.29 1.75 -30.01
CA VAL A 250 -6.85 3.08 -29.72
C VAL A 250 -6.31 4.05 -30.77
N ASP A 251 -7.20 4.74 -31.48
CA ASP A 251 -6.85 5.70 -32.56
C ASP A 251 -5.89 5.14 -33.62
N GLY A 252 -6.03 3.85 -33.96
CA GLY A 252 -5.19 3.19 -34.96
C GLY A 252 -3.80 2.77 -34.45
N GLN A 253 -3.55 2.83 -33.14
CA GLN A 253 -2.30 2.38 -32.50
C GLN A 253 -2.58 1.38 -31.38
N MET A 254 -1.72 0.37 -31.25
CA MET A 254 -1.79 -0.57 -30.11
C MET A 254 -1.34 0.11 -28.81
N ARG A 255 -2.14 -0.06 -27.75
CA ARG A 255 -1.88 0.49 -26.40
C ARG A 255 -2.00 -0.59 -25.34
N LEU A 256 -1.29 -0.39 -24.23
CA LEU A 256 -1.43 -1.19 -23.02
C LEU A 256 -2.40 -0.49 -22.06
N CYS A 257 -3.44 -1.21 -21.65
CA CYS A 257 -4.44 -0.75 -20.71
C CYS A 257 -4.47 -1.69 -19.50
N ARG A 258 -4.66 -1.19 -18.29
CA ARG A 258 -4.90 -2.00 -17.10
C ARG A 258 -6.31 -2.57 -17.11
N LEU A 259 -6.59 -3.56 -16.26
CA LEU A 259 -7.94 -4.13 -16.17
C LEU A 259 -8.99 -3.14 -15.65
N ASP A 260 -8.57 -2.15 -14.86
CA ASP A 260 -9.41 -1.04 -14.38
C ASP A 260 -9.67 0.04 -15.45
N GLY A 261 -9.21 -0.18 -16.70
CA GLY A 261 -9.42 0.72 -17.83
C GLY A 261 -8.37 1.82 -17.98
N GLU A 262 -7.38 1.87 -17.09
CA GLU A 262 -6.35 2.91 -17.13
C GLU A 262 -5.27 2.63 -18.18
N LEU A 263 -4.98 3.60 -19.04
CA LEU A 263 -3.91 3.47 -20.05
C LEU A 263 -2.53 3.60 -19.42
N LEU A 264 -1.63 2.66 -19.75
CA LEU A 264 -0.22 2.82 -19.43
C LEU A 264 0.42 3.86 -20.37
N GLY A 265 1.38 4.61 -19.83
CA GLY A 265 2.08 5.66 -20.56
C GLY A 265 2.77 5.16 -21.85
N GLU A 266 2.95 6.06 -22.81
CA GLU A 266 3.56 5.77 -24.11
C GLU A 266 4.96 5.19 -23.99
N GLU A 267 5.71 5.62 -22.97
CA GLU A 267 7.02 5.10 -22.64
C GLU A 267 7.03 3.59 -22.37
N PHE A 268 5.92 3.01 -21.89
CA PHE A 268 5.79 1.56 -21.71
C PHE A 268 5.38 0.86 -22.99
N CYS A 269 4.48 1.46 -23.78
CA CYS A 269 4.10 0.93 -25.08
C CYS A 269 5.31 0.85 -26.02
N ASN A 270 6.12 1.91 -26.07
CA ASN A 270 7.31 2.02 -26.93
C ASN A 270 8.42 1.01 -26.61
N ARG A 271 8.37 0.35 -25.44
CA ARG A 271 9.31 -0.72 -25.07
C ARG A 271 9.02 -2.02 -25.81
N PHE A 272 7.79 -2.21 -26.26
CA PHE A 272 7.34 -3.42 -26.95
C PHE A 272 7.04 -3.12 -28.42
N ASP A 273 7.30 -4.09 -29.29
CA ASP A 273 6.93 -4.01 -30.70
C ASP A 273 5.48 -4.49 -30.88
N LEU A 274 4.52 -3.72 -30.35
CA LEU A 274 3.10 -4.12 -30.29
C LEU A 274 2.45 -4.26 -31.68
N ASP A 275 3.02 -3.67 -32.73
CA ASP A 275 2.53 -3.80 -34.11
C ASP A 275 2.51 -5.26 -34.60
N GLN A 276 3.33 -6.14 -33.99
CA GLN A 276 3.29 -7.59 -34.28
C GLN A 276 1.98 -8.24 -33.84
N LEU A 277 1.18 -7.55 -33.03
CA LEU A 277 -0.09 -8.00 -32.50
C LEU A 277 -1.28 -7.34 -33.22
N ALA A 278 -1.05 -6.57 -34.28
CA ALA A 278 -2.10 -5.78 -34.96
C ALA A 278 -3.22 -6.63 -35.59
N GLU A 279 -3.01 -7.94 -35.77
CA GLU A 279 -4.04 -8.86 -36.25
C GLU A 279 -5.07 -9.25 -35.18
N TYR A 280 -4.85 -8.87 -33.91
CA TYR A 280 -5.74 -9.15 -32.78
C TYR A 280 -6.43 -7.86 -32.33
N GLU A 281 -7.76 -7.88 -32.21
CA GLU A 281 -8.55 -6.74 -31.74
C GLU A 281 -8.32 -6.45 -30.25
N GLU A 282 -8.18 -7.49 -29.45
CA GLU A 282 -7.92 -7.39 -28.01
C GLU A 282 -7.13 -8.62 -27.51
N LEU A 283 -6.06 -8.38 -26.76
CA LEU A 283 -5.27 -9.42 -26.09
C LEU A 283 -5.15 -9.12 -24.60
N CYS A 284 -4.87 -10.14 -23.80
CA CYS A 284 -4.54 -9.97 -22.37
C CYS A 284 -3.14 -10.49 -22.09
N GLY A 285 -2.43 -9.90 -21.14
CA GLY A 285 -1.09 -10.32 -20.75
C GLY A 285 -0.63 -9.80 -19.40
N LEU A 286 0.42 -10.40 -18.87
CA LEU A 286 1.08 -9.99 -17.62
C LEU A 286 2.36 -9.23 -17.93
N LEU A 287 2.46 -7.99 -17.47
CA LEU A 287 3.68 -7.21 -17.48
C LEU A 287 4.53 -7.58 -16.26
N VAL A 288 5.70 -8.18 -16.49
CA VAL A 288 6.57 -8.72 -15.43
C VAL A 288 7.94 -8.04 -15.43
N PRO A 289 8.39 -7.45 -14.31
CA PRO A 289 9.70 -6.83 -14.21
C PRO A 289 10.83 -7.85 -13.95
N TYR A 290 12.00 -7.57 -14.51
CA TYR A 290 13.21 -8.39 -14.37
C TYR A 290 14.44 -7.53 -14.07
N ARG A 291 15.40 -8.13 -13.35
CA ARG A 291 16.79 -7.68 -13.26
C ARG A 291 17.70 -8.77 -13.81
N GLY A 292 18.24 -8.57 -15.01
CA GLY A 292 18.92 -9.65 -15.73
C GLY A 292 17.99 -10.86 -15.94
N LYS A 293 18.34 -12.01 -15.34
CA LYS A 293 17.55 -13.25 -15.38
C LYS A 293 16.56 -13.40 -14.21
N GLU A 294 16.66 -12.56 -13.20
CA GLU A 294 15.84 -12.64 -12.00
C GLU A 294 14.51 -11.92 -12.19
N ARG A 295 13.40 -12.58 -11.79
CA ARG A 295 12.07 -11.97 -11.75
C ARG A 295 11.97 -11.09 -10.51
N LEU A 296 11.50 -9.86 -10.68
CA LEU A 296 11.19 -8.96 -9.59
C LEU A 296 9.70 -9.01 -9.26
N LYS A 297 9.34 -8.47 -8.09
CA LYS A 297 7.95 -8.34 -7.63
C LYS A 297 7.23 -7.19 -8.30
N LEU A 298 5.90 -7.18 -8.21
CA LEU A 298 5.05 -6.11 -8.73
C LEU A 298 5.42 -4.73 -8.13
N SER A 299 5.93 -4.68 -6.90
CA SER A 299 6.41 -3.43 -6.28
C SER A 299 7.56 -2.76 -7.05
N ALA A 300 8.41 -3.54 -7.74
CA ALA A 300 9.47 -2.98 -8.58
C ALA A 300 8.91 -2.38 -9.88
N LEU A 301 7.88 -3.00 -10.46
CA LEU A 301 7.16 -2.43 -11.60
C LEU A 301 6.38 -1.19 -11.17
N SER A 302 5.83 -1.19 -9.95
CA SER A 302 5.10 -0.06 -9.38
C SER A 302 5.95 1.19 -9.24
N LYS A 303 7.19 1.03 -8.77
CA LYS A 303 8.18 2.11 -8.73
C LYS A 303 8.45 2.65 -10.14
N LEU A 304 8.61 1.77 -11.11
CA LEU A 304 8.88 2.16 -12.50
C LEU A 304 7.71 2.96 -13.12
N LEU A 305 6.46 2.51 -12.92
CA LEU A 305 5.24 3.19 -13.39
C LEU A 305 5.04 4.56 -12.74
N SER A 306 5.39 4.69 -11.46
CA SER A 306 5.28 5.94 -10.70
C SER A 306 6.47 6.89 -10.88
N GLY A 307 7.38 6.61 -11.82
CA GLY A 307 8.60 7.40 -12.08
C GLY A 307 9.65 7.33 -10.96
N GLN A 308 9.52 6.43 -10.00
CA GLN A 308 10.46 6.21 -8.92
C GLN A 308 11.64 5.30 -9.35
N PRO A 309 12.82 5.43 -8.71
CA PRO A 309 13.94 4.52 -8.97
C PRO A 309 13.56 3.05 -8.77
N SER A 310 13.76 2.24 -9.81
CA SER A 310 13.48 0.80 -9.81
C SER A 310 14.71 -0.01 -10.21
N HIS A 311 14.86 -1.18 -9.61
CA HIS A 311 15.90 -2.15 -10.00
C HIS A 311 15.53 -2.97 -11.25
N ALA A 312 14.33 -2.74 -11.82
CA ALA A 312 13.89 -3.39 -13.05
C ALA A 312 14.71 -2.88 -14.23
N SER A 313 15.55 -3.76 -14.79
CA SER A 313 16.35 -3.46 -15.99
C SER A 313 15.65 -3.88 -17.28
N ARG A 314 14.57 -4.65 -17.18
CA ARG A 314 13.84 -5.27 -18.31
C ARG A 314 12.40 -5.59 -17.92
N LEU A 315 11.47 -5.51 -18.86
CA LEU A 315 10.09 -5.96 -18.77
C LEU A 315 9.83 -7.10 -19.76
N GLU A 316 9.01 -8.07 -19.35
CA GLU A 316 8.43 -9.05 -20.26
C GLU A 316 6.91 -8.89 -20.26
N LEU A 317 6.31 -8.70 -21.43
CA LEU A 317 4.86 -8.79 -21.63
C LEU A 317 4.52 -10.26 -21.93
N LYS A 318 3.90 -10.92 -20.96
CA LYS A 318 3.55 -12.34 -21.02
C LYS A 318 2.09 -12.49 -21.42
N LEU A 319 1.81 -12.64 -22.70
CA LEU A 319 0.46 -12.79 -23.23
C LEU A 319 -0.20 -14.06 -22.70
N VAL A 320 -1.46 -13.94 -22.31
CA VAL A 320 -2.34 -15.06 -22.02
C VAL A 320 -2.60 -15.79 -23.34
N PRO A 321 -2.45 -17.12 -23.40
CA PRO A 321 -2.70 -17.89 -24.61
C PRO A 321 -4.15 -17.73 -25.08
N GLN A 322 -4.31 -17.51 -26.37
CA GLN A 322 -5.60 -17.40 -27.05
C GLN A 322 -5.52 -18.11 -28.42
N ASN A 323 -6.67 -18.47 -28.98
CA ASN A 323 -6.72 -19.18 -30.26
C ASN A 323 -6.05 -18.36 -31.38
N GLY A 324 -5.14 -18.99 -32.11
CA GLY A 324 -4.41 -18.36 -33.22
C GLY A 324 -3.12 -17.64 -32.85
N LEU A 325 -2.85 -17.40 -31.55
CA LEU A 325 -1.65 -16.70 -31.10
C LEU A 325 -0.38 -17.56 -31.23
N ASP A 326 0.45 -17.31 -32.26
CA ASP A 326 1.70 -18.04 -32.49
C ASP A 326 2.90 -17.36 -31.78
N PRO A 327 3.52 -18.02 -30.77
CA PRO A 327 4.68 -17.47 -30.05
C PRO A 327 5.93 -17.28 -30.92
N SER A 328 6.02 -17.90 -32.10
CA SER A 328 7.22 -17.85 -32.94
C SER A 328 7.50 -16.46 -33.56
N ASN A 329 6.47 -15.60 -33.65
CA ASN A 329 6.56 -14.30 -34.33
C ASN A 329 6.77 -13.09 -33.40
N LEU A 330 6.77 -13.27 -32.08
CA LEU A 330 6.55 -12.18 -31.11
C LEU A 330 7.82 -11.53 -30.52
N SER A 331 9.02 -11.94 -30.91
CA SER A 331 10.26 -11.38 -30.35
C SER A 331 11.34 -11.16 -31.41
N ARG A 332 11.69 -9.89 -31.65
CA ARG A 332 12.90 -9.54 -32.42
C ARG A 332 14.15 -9.64 -31.56
N ASN A 333 15.26 -10.03 -32.18
CA ASN A 333 16.58 -10.03 -31.54
C ASN A 333 17.08 -8.58 -31.37
N GLY A 334 17.48 -8.19 -30.16
CA GLY A 334 18.23 -6.94 -29.91
C GLY A 334 17.64 -5.97 -28.89
N ARG A 335 16.36 -6.09 -28.50
CA ARG A 335 15.78 -5.30 -27.40
C ARG A 335 15.86 -6.05 -26.06
N PRO A 336 16.04 -5.35 -24.93
CA PRO A 336 15.99 -5.98 -23.62
C PRO A 336 14.59 -6.53 -23.35
N ASP A 337 13.55 -5.74 -23.61
CA ASP A 337 12.15 -6.09 -23.33
C ASP A 337 11.57 -7.06 -24.36
N ARG A 338 10.65 -7.93 -23.93
CA ARG A 338 10.18 -9.05 -24.76
C ARG A 338 8.69 -9.30 -24.63
N ILE A 339 8.06 -9.71 -25.73
CA ILE A 339 6.72 -10.29 -25.74
C ILE A 339 6.87 -11.81 -25.76
N ARG A 340 6.13 -12.52 -24.92
CA ARG A 340 6.11 -13.99 -24.85
C ARG A 340 4.72 -14.48 -24.54
N VAL A 341 4.33 -15.63 -25.07
CA VAL A 341 3.13 -16.32 -24.59
C VAL A 341 3.44 -17.00 -23.25
N LEU A 342 2.51 -16.93 -22.30
CA LEU A 342 2.59 -17.67 -21.04
C LEU A 342 2.69 -19.17 -21.34
N ARG A 343 3.62 -19.84 -20.66
CA ARG A 343 3.56 -21.30 -20.56
C ARG A 343 2.21 -21.66 -19.93
N HIS A 344 1.54 -22.65 -20.49
CA HIS A 344 0.20 -22.99 -20.06
C HIS A 344 -0.11 -24.47 -20.28
N GLU A 345 -1.17 -24.91 -19.61
CA GLU A 345 -1.88 -26.16 -19.87
C GLU A 345 -3.38 -25.81 -19.94
N VAL A 346 -4.09 -26.42 -20.88
CA VAL A 346 -5.56 -26.36 -20.95
C VAL A 346 -6.08 -27.74 -20.57
N VAL A 347 -6.77 -27.82 -19.44
CA VAL A 347 -7.21 -29.09 -18.86
C VAL A 347 -8.63 -28.99 -18.32
N ALA A 348 -9.31 -30.12 -18.11
CA ALA A 348 -10.56 -30.12 -17.37
C ALA A 348 -10.36 -29.61 -15.92
N SER A 349 -11.38 -29.03 -15.30
CA SER A 349 -11.32 -28.54 -13.91
C SER A 349 -10.84 -29.61 -12.92
N THR A 350 -11.22 -30.88 -13.16
CA THR A 350 -10.78 -32.05 -12.37
C THR A 350 -9.29 -32.38 -12.51
N GLN A 351 -8.59 -31.84 -13.51
CA GLN A 351 -7.18 -32.12 -13.83
C GLN A 351 -6.25 -30.94 -13.51
N VAL A 352 -6.77 -29.84 -12.96
CA VAL A 352 -5.99 -28.64 -12.60
C VAL A 352 -4.83 -28.98 -11.66
N ASP A 353 -5.00 -29.95 -10.77
CA ASP A 353 -3.98 -30.34 -9.80
C ASP A 353 -2.74 -30.99 -10.44
N GLU A 354 -2.94 -31.80 -11.48
CA GLU A 354 -1.87 -32.42 -12.27
C GLU A 354 -1.18 -31.38 -13.16
N ALA A 355 -1.97 -30.56 -13.86
CA ALA A 355 -1.47 -29.47 -14.70
C ALA A 355 -0.66 -28.46 -13.89
N ALA A 356 -1.11 -28.12 -12.68
CA ALA A 356 -0.40 -27.18 -11.83
C ALA A 356 1.02 -27.65 -11.53
N ARG A 357 1.24 -28.95 -11.30
CA ARG A 357 2.57 -29.50 -11.02
C ARG A 357 3.55 -29.38 -12.19
N SER A 358 3.07 -29.32 -13.43
CA SER A 358 3.93 -29.21 -14.61
C SER A 358 4.38 -27.77 -14.89
N VAL A 359 3.55 -26.77 -14.55
CA VAL A 359 3.79 -25.35 -14.87
C VAL A 359 3.98 -24.41 -13.67
N MET A 360 3.77 -24.87 -12.42
CA MET A 360 3.83 -24.01 -11.24
C MET A 360 5.17 -23.31 -11.02
N THR A 361 5.09 -22.10 -10.46
CA THR A 361 6.25 -21.44 -9.83
C THR A 361 6.30 -21.78 -8.34
N ARG A 362 7.28 -21.24 -7.60
CA ARG A 362 7.31 -21.33 -6.14
C ARG A 362 6.04 -20.76 -5.51
N ASP A 363 5.43 -19.78 -6.15
CA ASP A 363 4.30 -19.02 -5.61
C ASP A 363 2.95 -19.56 -6.15
N GLY A 364 2.97 -20.70 -6.85
CA GLY A 364 1.79 -21.43 -7.32
C GLY A 364 1.53 -21.34 -8.82
N VAL A 365 0.29 -21.57 -9.20
CA VAL A 365 -0.26 -21.32 -10.53
C VAL A 365 -1.34 -20.25 -10.49
N ARG A 366 -1.65 -19.72 -11.67
CA ARG A 366 -2.84 -18.94 -11.93
C ARG A 366 -3.80 -19.75 -12.80
N VAL A 367 -5.07 -19.80 -12.42
CA VAL A 367 -6.12 -20.61 -13.04
C VAL A 367 -7.24 -19.68 -13.51
N TRP A 368 -7.68 -19.85 -14.76
CA TRP A 368 -8.89 -19.20 -15.28
C TRP A 368 -9.87 -20.24 -15.79
N SER A 369 -11.17 -19.94 -15.71
CA SER A 369 -12.16 -20.65 -16.51
C SER A 369 -12.02 -20.22 -17.98
N LEU A 370 -11.99 -21.17 -18.91
CA LEU A 370 -11.96 -20.86 -20.33
C LEU A 370 -13.29 -20.30 -20.85
N ASP A 371 -14.36 -20.50 -20.10
CA ASP A 371 -15.68 -19.93 -20.41
C ASP A 371 -15.70 -18.38 -20.26
N GLU A 372 -14.62 -17.78 -19.72
CA GLU A 372 -14.46 -16.35 -19.44
C GLU A 372 -13.29 -15.69 -20.20
N LEU A 373 -12.88 -16.21 -21.37
CA LEU A 373 -11.83 -15.57 -22.19
C LEU A 373 -12.39 -14.51 -23.17
N PRO A 374 -11.74 -13.33 -23.32
CA PRO A 374 -10.55 -12.88 -22.61
C PRO A 374 -10.84 -12.62 -21.11
N PRO A 375 -9.88 -12.88 -20.19
CA PRO A 375 -10.13 -12.84 -18.76
C PRO A 375 -10.71 -11.48 -18.34
N GLN A 376 -11.95 -11.47 -17.87
CA GLN A 376 -12.53 -10.28 -17.23
C GLN A 376 -12.07 -10.13 -15.77
N SER A 377 -11.47 -11.18 -15.22
CA SER A 377 -10.91 -11.21 -13.88
C SER A 377 -9.40 -11.52 -13.93
N LEU A 378 -8.71 -11.28 -12.82
CA LEU A 378 -7.31 -11.70 -12.67
C LEU A 378 -7.11 -13.22 -12.72
N GLY A 379 -8.17 -14.01 -12.73
CA GLY A 379 -8.11 -15.43 -12.45
C GLY A 379 -7.78 -15.69 -10.98
N TYR A 380 -7.70 -16.97 -10.65
CA TYR A 380 -7.47 -17.42 -9.31
C TYR A 380 -6.03 -17.84 -9.09
N ARG A 381 -5.49 -17.58 -7.90
CA ARG A 381 -4.24 -18.18 -7.46
C ARG A 381 -4.54 -19.56 -6.86
N TYR A 382 -3.88 -20.59 -7.36
CA TYR A 382 -4.00 -21.95 -6.81
C TYR A 382 -2.63 -22.52 -6.44
N CYS A 383 -2.56 -23.08 -5.24
CA CYS A 383 -1.40 -23.81 -4.73
C CYS A 383 -1.85 -25.23 -4.37
N PRO A 384 -1.55 -26.25 -5.21
CA PRO A 384 -1.93 -27.64 -4.95
C PRO A 384 -1.58 -28.09 -3.53
N HIS A 385 -2.57 -28.58 -2.78
CA HIS A 385 -2.34 -29.16 -1.47
C HIS A 385 -1.49 -30.43 -1.64
N GLY A 386 -0.24 -30.39 -1.14
CA GLY A 386 0.76 -31.43 -1.38
C GLY A 386 1.91 -31.02 -2.31
N GLY A 387 1.90 -29.80 -2.86
CA GLY A 387 3.02 -29.20 -3.57
C GLY A 387 4.13 -28.71 -2.63
N LYS A 388 4.98 -29.65 -2.16
CA LYS A 388 5.96 -29.50 -1.07
C LYS A 388 5.30 -29.03 0.23
N GLN A 389 5.28 -29.88 1.25
CA GLN A 389 5.13 -29.47 2.66
C GLN A 389 5.73 -28.09 2.85
N SER A 390 5.05 -27.19 3.55
CA SER A 390 5.66 -25.95 4.00
C SER A 390 6.84 -26.32 4.90
N LEU A 391 7.99 -26.57 4.27
CA LEU A 391 9.26 -26.74 4.94
C LEU A 391 9.37 -25.47 5.74
N GLY A 392 9.32 -25.62 7.06
CA GLY A 392 9.42 -24.47 7.94
C GLY A 392 10.57 -23.59 7.50
N SER A 393 10.47 -22.30 7.75
CA SER A 393 11.50 -21.35 7.36
C SER A 393 11.93 -20.54 8.56
N TYR A 394 13.17 -20.06 8.53
CA TYR A 394 13.62 -19.04 9.45
C TYR A 394 14.36 -17.93 8.71
N ARG A 395 14.40 -16.76 9.35
CA ARG A 395 15.21 -15.61 8.94
C ARG A 395 15.91 -15.01 10.15
N VAL A 396 17.12 -14.55 9.93
CA VAL A 396 17.88 -13.67 10.81
C VAL A 396 17.97 -12.33 10.09
N CYS A 397 17.43 -11.30 10.71
CA CYS A 397 17.33 -9.97 10.14
C CYS A 397 18.05 -8.94 11.01
N ARG A 398 18.46 -7.84 10.39
CA ARG A 398 18.88 -6.60 11.07
C ARG A 398 18.01 -5.44 10.60
N PRO A 399 17.93 -4.33 11.33
CA PRO A 399 17.32 -3.11 10.82
C PRO A 399 17.98 -2.66 9.51
N ALA A 400 17.20 -2.31 8.50
CA ALA A 400 17.68 -2.00 7.15
C ALA A 400 18.61 -0.77 7.11
N TRP A 401 18.49 0.15 8.07
CA TRP A 401 19.37 1.32 8.20
C TRP A 401 20.79 0.99 8.70
N LEU A 402 21.04 -0.25 9.13
CA LEU A 402 22.36 -0.75 9.54
C LEU A 402 23.07 -1.55 8.43
N ASP A 403 22.51 -1.64 7.22
CA ASP A 403 23.16 -2.33 6.09
C ASP A 403 24.46 -1.60 5.68
N GLY A 404 25.61 -2.22 5.96
CA GLY A 404 26.94 -1.71 5.56
C GLY A 404 27.80 -1.10 6.68
N MET A 405 27.26 -0.93 7.89
CA MET A 405 28.04 -0.53 9.07
C MET A 405 28.43 -1.75 9.90
N SER A 406 29.72 -1.90 10.21
CA SER A 406 30.22 -2.94 11.13
C SER A 406 30.30 -2.38 12.55
N THR A 407 29.16 -2.23 13.21
CA THR A 407 29.11 -1.85 14.64
C THR A 407 28.92 -3.10 15.48
N GLY A 408 29.84 -3.34 16.42
CA GLY A 408 29.97 -4.60 17.15
C GLY A 408 28.88 -4.90 18.20
N SER A 409 27.68 -4.29 18.14
CA SER A 409 26.63 -4.48 19.15
C SER A 409 25.19 -4.30 18.65
N ASP A 410 24.86 -4.77 17.45
CA ASP A 410 23.51 -4.62 16.91
C ASP A 410 22.61 -5.81 17.31
N ASP A 411 21.38 -5.52 17.72
CA ASP A 411 20.37 -6.54 17.99
C ASP A 411 19.94 -7.22 16.68
N LEU A 412 19.80 -8.54 16.69
CA LEU A 412 19.30 -9.31 15.56
C LEU A 412 17.85 -9.70 15.78
N THR A 413 17.05 -9.75 14.72
CA THR A 413 15.70 -10.31 14.78
C THR A 413 15.70 -11.73 14.20
N PHE A 414 15.36 -12.72 15.01
CA PHE A 414 15.16 -14.10 14.57
C PHE A 414 13.67 -14.39 14.41
N ILE A 415 13.27 -14.86 13.24
CA ILE A 415 11.88 -15.17 12.89
C ILE A 415 11.84 -16.60 12.38
N PHE A 416 10.87 -17.39 12.81
CA PHE A 416 10.59 -18.69 12.20
C PHE A 416 9.11 -18.95 12.01
N ALA A 417 8.80 -19.84 11.08
CA ALA A 417 7.46 -20.38 10.84
C ALA A 417 7.56 -21.87 10.48
N HIS A 418 6.76 -22.74 11.09
CA HIS A 418 6.69 -24.17 10.78
C HIS A 418 5.32 -24.74 11.20
N GLU A 419 4.60 -25.38 10.27
CA GLU A 419 3.33 -26.07 10.56
C GLU A 419 2.30 -25.24 11.37
N GLY A 420 2.11 -23.98 11.00
CA GLY A 420 1.18 -23.06 11.68
C GLY A 420 1.74 -22.35 12.92
N GLU A 421 2.88 -22.81 13.46
CA GLU A 421 3.60 -22.15 14.55
C GLU A 421 4.50 -21.04 14.00
N ARG A 422 4.52 -19.89 14.69
CA ARG A 422 5.38 -18.74 14.35
C ARG A 422 6.01 -18.17 15.60
N GLY A 423 7.28 -17.79 15.50
CA GLY A 423 8.01 -17.16 16.59
C GLY A 423 8.86 -16.00 16.11
N ARG A 424 8.93 -14.94 16.91
CA ARG A 424 9.75 -13.76 16.66
C ARG A 424 10.49 -13.34 17.91
N PHE A 425 11.80 -13.16 17.77
CA PHE A 425 12.71 -12.90 18.86
C PHE A 425 13.71 -11.80 18.51
N VAL A 426 13.89 -10.83 19.41
CA VAL A 426 14.98 -9.85 19.34
C VAL A 426 16.15 -10.39 20.15
N VAL A 427 17.19 -10.83 19.46
CA VAL A 427 18.45 -11.37 19.99
C VAL A 427 19.38 -10.21 20.32
N ARG A 428 19.55 -9.95 21.62
CA ARG A 428 20.34 -8.83 22.14
C ARG A 428 21.83 -8.99 21.84
N GLN A 429 22.46 -7.93 21.33
CA GLN A 429 23.86 -7.93 20.88
C GLN A 429 24.14 -9.12 19.93
N GLY A 430 23.15 -9.43 19.09
CA GLY A 430 23.13 -10.63 18.29
C GLY A 430 24.27 -10.66 17.26
N ASN A 431 24.92 -11.82 17.12
CA ASN A 431 25.90 -12.00 16.06
C ASN A 431 25.74 -13.40 15.44
N GLN A 432 25.29 -13.44 14.18
CA GLN A 432 24.99 -14.69 13.46
C GLN A 432 26.19 -15.65 13.44
N ALA A 433 27.40 -15.15 13.15
CA ALA A 433 28.59 -16.00 13.05
C ALA A 433 28.98 -16.60 14.40
N ARG A 434 28.85 -15.83 15.49
CA ARG A 434 29.08 -16.34 16.86
C ARG A 434 27.99 -17.32 17.29
N LEU A 435 26.73 -17.05 16.94
CA LEU A 435 25.60 -17.95 17.21
C LEU A 435 25.79 -19.31 16.50
N ALA A 436 26.21 -19.30 15.23
CA ALA A 436 26.53 -20.52 14.48
C ALA A 436 27.66 -21.33 15.13
N ARG A 437 28.63 -20.67 15.78
CA ARG A 437 29.72 -21.29 16.55
C ARG A 437 29.31 -21.70 17.98
N GLY A 438 28.05 -21.54 18.37
CA GLY A 438 27.53 -21.97 19.67
C GLY A 438 27.61 -20.94 20.79
N ALA A 439 27.89 -19.67 20.48
CA ALA A 439 27.69 -18.59 21.46
C ALA A 439 26.22 -18.50 21.87
N ARG A 440 25.99 -18.03 23.11
CA ARG A 440 24.66 -17.88 23.69
C ARG A 440 24.28 -16.41 23.75
N PHE A 441 23.04 -16.10 23.41
CA PHE A 441 22.51 -14.74 23.40
C PHE A 441 21.21 -14.67 24.18
N VAL A 442 20.96 -13.54 24.84
CA VAL A 442 19.64 -13.26 25.42
C VAL A 442 18.73 -12.81 24.29
N ALA A 443 17.50 -13.31 24.28
CA ALA A 443 16.49 -12.97 23.30
C ALA A 443 15.17 -12.62 24.00
N ASP A 444 14.53 -11.56 23.52
CA ASP A 444 13.21 -11.15 23.97
C ASP A 444 12.18 -11.58 22.91
N GLU A 445 11.13 -12.30 23.33
CA GLU A 445 10.02 -12.65 22.44
C GLU A 445 9.18 -11.40 22.15
N VAL A 446 8.78 -11.23 20.89
CA VAL A 446 8.03 -10.05 20.42
C VAL A 446 6.78 -10.53 19.70
N PRO A 447 5.62 -9.84 19.84
CA PRO A 447 4.43 -10.14 19.06
C PRO A 447 4.73 -10.22 17.57
N VAL A 448 4.12 -11.21 16.92
CA VAL A 448 4.35 -11.50 15.49
C VAL A 448 3.70 -10.42 14.59
N GLU A 449 2.79 -9.61 15.13
CA GLU A 449 1.87 -8.74 14.35
C GLU A 449 2.38 -7.32 14.05
N ASP A 450 3.52 -6.88 14.59
CA ASP A 450 3.82 -5.42 14.65
C ASP A 450 5.07 -4.91 13.90
N VAL A 451 5.61 -5.58 12.87
CA VAL A 451 6.65 -4.92 12.03
C VAL A 451 6.42 -5.15 10.54
N THR A 452 6.32 -4.04 9.81
CA THR A 452 6.41 -3.97 8.36
C THR A 452 7.77 -4.52 7.93
N PHE A 453 7.77 -5.56 7.09
CA PHE A 453 8.98 -6.23 6.59
C PHE A 453 9.94 -5.30 5.82
N GLU A 454 9.51 -4.08 5.52
CA GLU A 454 10.29 -3.04 4.84
C GLU A 454 11.44 -2.48 5.69
N GLU A 455 11.41 -2.66 7.00
CA GLU A 455 12.44 -2.14 7.93
C GLU A 455 13.56 -3.15 8.24
N LEU A 456 13.51 -4.37 7.71
CA LEU A 456 14.41 -5.47 8.07
C LEU A 456 15.19 -6.01 6.86
N SER A 457 16.52 -5.88 6.88
CA SER A 457 17.40 -6.54 5.92
C SER A 457 17.71 -7.96 6.37
N THR A 458 17.51 -8.94 5.48
CA THR A 458 17.74 -10.37 5.77
C THR A 458 19.23 -10.68 5.68
N MET A 459 19.85 -11.03 6.81
CA MET A 459 21.26 -11.43 6.88
C MET A 459 21.46 -12.92 6.60
N ALA A 460 20.53 -13.73 7.09
CA ALA A 460 20.52 -15.17 6.86
C ALA A 460 19.11 -15.71 6.79
N SER A 461 18.93 -16.76 6.02
CA SER A 461 17.68 -17.51 5.98
C SER A 461 17.96 -18.98 5.69
N GLY A 462 17.00 -19.82 6.00
CA GLY A 462 17.11 -21.25 5.74
C GLY A 462 15.82 -21.96 6.10
N ARG A 463 15.89 -23.30 6.13
CA ARG A 463 14.73 -24.11 6.50
C ARG A 463 14.77 -24.45 7.98
N LEU A 464 13.62 -24.37 8.63
CA LEU A 464 13.29 -24.99 9.89
C LEU A 464 12.75 -26.39 9.58
N VAL A 465 13.65 -27.37 9.71
CA VAL A 465 13.43 -28.79 9.38
C VAL A 465 12.54 -29.44 10.43
N GLU A 466 12.70 -29.08 11.70
CA GLU A 466 11.99 -29.70 12.82
C GLU A 466 11.80 -28.66 13.94
N LEU A 467 10.62 -28.65 14.55
CA LEU A 467 10.25 -27.77 15.66
C LEU A 467 9.66 -28.60 16.79
N SER A 468 10.14 -28.38 18.03
CA SER A 468 9.51 -28.93 19.23
C SER A 468 9.48 -27.91 20.36
N ARG A 469 8.39 -27.92 21.16
CA ARG A 469 8.28 -27.10 22.37
C ARG A 469 8.87 -27.86 23.56
N GLN A 470 9.73 -27.21 24.34
CA GLN A 470 10.33 -27.78 25.56
C GLN A 470 10.35 -26.71 26.67
N ASP A 471 9.73 -27.01 27.82
CA ASP A 471 9.69 -26.13 29.01
C ASP A 471 9.26 -24.68 28.72
N GLY A 472 8.30 -24.50 27.82
CA GLY A 472 7.83 -23.17 27.38
C GLY A 472 8.83 -22.40 26.50
N GLY A 473 9.83 -23.10 25.96
CA GLY A 473 10.74 -22.63 24.91
C GLY A 473 10.66 -23.48 23.65
N TYR A 474 11.60 -23.24 22.72
CA TYR A 474 11.62 -23.89 21.41
C TYR A 474 12.95 -24.61 21.18
N LEU A 475 12.88 -25.80 20.60
CA LEU A 475 14.00 -26.53 20.05
C LEU A 475 13.80 -26.68 18.54
N LEU A 476 14.78 -26.20 17.78
CA LEU A 476 14.71 -25.91 16.35
C LEU A 476 15.83 -26.67 15.63
N ARG A 477 15.50 -27.49 14.64
CA ARG A 477 16.49 -28.04 13.70
C ARG A 477 16.52 -27.18 12.45
N LEU A 478 17.61 -26.46 12.27
CA LEU A 478 17.78 -25.48 11.20
C LEU A 478 18.73 -26.00 10.13
N SER A 479 18.53 -25.58 8.87
CA SER A 479 19.44 -25.81 7.74
C SER A 479 19.89 -24.51 7.07
N GLY A 480 20.94 -24.56 6.26
CA GLY A 480 21.49 -23.38 5.59
C GLY A 480 22.43 -22.61 6.51
N ALA A 481 22.25 -21.28 6.61
CA ALA A 481 23.20 -20.39 7.28
C ALA A 481 23.40 -20.66 8.80
N LEU A 482 22.39 -21.20 9.47
CA LEU A 482 22.45 -21.70 10.85
C LEU A 482 22.19 -23.20 10.85
N GLU A 483 23.12 -24.01 10.35
CA GLU A 483 22.93 -25.46 10.30
C GLU A 483 23.06 -26.14 11.69
N GLY A 484 22.06 -26.94 12.07
CA GLY A 484 22.07 -27.78 13.27
C GLY A 484 20.93 -27.49 14.24
N TRP A 485 21.10 -27.94 15.49
CA TRP A 485 20.09 -27.79 16.54
C TRP A 485 20.28 -26.49 17.33
N PHE A 486 19.20 -25.73 17.51
CA PHE A 486 19.18 -24.48 18.25
C PHE A 486 18.05 -24.49 19.28
N ALA A 487 18.32 -23.94 20.46
CA ALA A 487 17.35 -23.82 21.54
C ALA A 487 17.09 -22.35 21.86
N LEU A 488 15.81 -21.99 21.98
CA LEU A 488 15.30 -20.80 22.63
C LEU A 488 14.74 -21.22 23.99
N ARG A 489 15.60 -21.27 25.01
CA ARG A 489 15.22 -21.75 26.33
C ARG A 489 14.74 -20.59 27.21
N ARG A 490 13.56 -20.71 27.81
CA ARG A 490 13.04 -19.71 28.74
C ARG A 490 13.98 -19.55 29.95
N ILE A 491 14.28 -18.30 30.32
CA ILE A 491 15.10 -17.92 31.48
C ILE A 491 14.43 -16.77 32.25
N LYS A 492 14.78 -16.61 33.53
CA LYS A 492 14.44 -15.43 34.32
C LYS A 492 15.68 -14.56 34.47
N LEU A 493 15.60 -13.31 34.03
CA LEU A 493 16.67 -12.32 34.16
C LEU A 493 16.02 -11.00 34.58
N GLU A 494 16.52 -10.37 35.66
CA GLU A 494 16.02 -9.09 36.19
C GLU A 494 14.49 -9.10 36.45
N GLY A 495 13.96 -10.22 36.93
CA GLY A 495 12.53 -10.37 37.21
C GLY A 495 11.63 -10.52 35.97
N ARG A 496 12.18 -10.45 34.75
CA ARG A 496 11.45 -10.65 33.50
C ARG A 496 11.69 -12.04 32.92
N THR A 497 10.67 -12.60 32.26
CA THR A 497 10.85 -13.78 31.40
C THR A 497 11.57 -13.35 30.13
N ARG A 498 12.68 -14.00 29.81
CA ARG A 498 13.40 -13.86 28.53
C ARG A 498 13.76 -15.24 27.99
N PHE A 499 14.42 -15.30 26.84
CA PHE A 499 14.91 -16.53 26.25
C PHE A 499 16.43 -16.51 26.13
N LEU A 500 17.07 -17.67 26.26
CA LEU A 500 18.47 -17.89 25.94
C LEU A 500 18.52 -18.62 24.60
N PHE A 501 19.05 -17.97 23.58
CA PHE A 501 19.21 -18.50 22.23
C PHE A 501 20.62 -19.05 22.03
N TYR A 502 20.75 -20.33 21.70
CA TYR A 502 22.05 -20.97 21.52
C TYR A 502 21.97 -22.25 20.67
N ARG A 503 23.09 -22.61 20.04
CA ARG A 503 23.25 -23.91 19.38
C ARG A 503 23.39 -25.01 20.43
N ARG A 504 22.61 -26.09 20.35
CA ARG A 504 22.84 -27.32 21.12
C ARG A 504 23.91 -28.16 20.41
N SER A 505 24.91 -28.59 21.16
CA SER A 505 25.73 -29.71 20.76
C SER A 505 24.85 -30.96 20.78
N VAL A 506 24.83 -31.70 19.68
CA VAL A 506 24.26 -33.05 19.64
C VAL A 506 25.24 -33.94 20.38
N SER A 507 24.87 -34.38 21.58
CA SER A 507 25.55 -35.46 22.29
C SER A 507 25.03 -36.79 21.81
#